data_AF-A0A950PE92-F1
#
_entry.id   AF-A0A950PE92-F1
#
_cell.length_a   1.000
_cell.length_b   1.000
_cell.length_c   1.000
_cell.angle_alpha   90.00
_cell.angle_beta   90.00
_cell.angle_gamma   90.00
#
_symmetry.space_group_name_H-M   'P 1'
#
loop_
_entity.id
_entity.type
_entity.pdbx_description
1 polymer ?
#
loop_
_entity_poly.entity_id
_entity_poly.type
_entity_poly.pdbx_seq_one_letter_code
_entity_poly.pdbx_strand_id
1 'polypeptide(L)'
;DHPLAAVLWPEAAATFLIERDAGHRGAIATVAPKDGYVITGALRANPPPGPVKQVWNSIEAIDGDGAIRARYDKAHLVPFGEYMPFGDFLPIRDLSVGAIDLSAGPGPQTISLPGLPGLAPLVCYEAIFPAAIIDEQHRPAWILNVTNDAWYGRSSGPFQHFAIARTRAIEEGLPLVRVANNGISGVVDAAGRVLARTTLDAVTYADVALPEAGPPTLYSRTGDWLFLGLLIAGLAPLFWRLGRSQNV
;
A
#
# COMPACT_ATOMS: atom_id res chain seq x y z
N ASP A 1 7.19 28.15 -8.17
CA ASP A 1 7.86 27.32 -7.16
C ASP A 1 6.83 26.67 -6.27
N HIS A 2 6.65 25.36 -6.38
CA HIS A 2 5.81 24.60 -5.45
C HIS A 2 6.71 24.16 -4.29
N PRO A 3 6.44 24.56 -3.04
CA PRO A 3 7.23 24.12 -1.90
C PRO A 3 7.09 22.61 -1.71
N LEU A 4 8.16 21.96 -1.23
CA LEU A 4 8.15 20.53 -0.88
C LEU A 4 7.11 20.29 0.22
N ALA A 5 6.10 19.47 -0.04
CA ALA A 5 5.01 19.22 0.89
C ALA A 5 5.21 17.96 1.75
N ALA A 6 5.92 16.95 1.23
CA ALA A 6 6.20 15.72 1.95
C ALA A 6 7.51 15.06 1.53
N VAL A 7 8.14 14.36 2.46
CA VAL A 7 9.23 13.41 2.24
C VAL A 7 8.70 12.01 2.47
N LEU A 8 8.90 11.10 1.52
CA LEU A 8 8.34 9.75 1.55
C LEU A 8 9.45 8.72 1.77
N TRP A 9 9.28 7.84 2.74
CA TRP A 9 10.21 6.75 3.06
C TRP A 9 9.54 5.38 2.89
N PRO A 10 10.33 4.32 2.59
CA PRO A 10 9.79 2.99 2.30
C PRO A 10 9.21 2.28 3.54
N GLU A 11 8.72 1.06 3.32
CA GLU A 11 8.23 0.18 4.37
C GLU A 11 9.33 -0.16 5.36
N ALA A 12 9.00 -0.15 6.66
CA ALA A 12 9.91 -0.46 7.75
C ALA A 12 11.24 0.34 7.71
N ALA A 13 11.23 1.55 7.14
CA ALA A 13 12.38 2.45 7.15
C ALA A 13 12.75 2.88 8.58
N ALA A 14 11.73 3.05 9.44
CA ALA A 14 11.93 3.16 10.87
C ALA A 14 11.88 1.77 11.51
N THR A 15 13.03 1.32 12.03
CA THR A 15 13.20 0.01 12.69
C THR A 15 12.82 0.04 14.18
N PHE A 16 12.16 1.10 14.63
CA PHE A 16 11.69 1.34 15.98
C PHE A 16 10.22 1.76 15.98
N LEU A 17 9.55 1.66 17.13
CA LEU A 17 8.15 2.04 17.29
C LEU A 17 8.03 3.56 17.44
N ILE A 18 7.75 4.26 16.34
CA ILE A 18 7.72 5.74 16.25
C ILE A 18 6.86 6.36 17.35
N GLU A 19 5.69 5.80 17.66
CA GLU A 19 4.78 6.31 18.70
C GLU A 19 5.38 6.23 20.12
N ARG A 20 6.25 5.23 20.37
CA ARG A 20 6.83 4.96 21.69
C ARG A 20 8.24 5.53 21.88
N ASP A 21 8.87 6.05 20.82
CA ASP A 21 10.21 6.64 20.86
C ASP A 21 10.18 8.12 20.47
N ALA A 22 9.98 8.99 21.47
CA ALA A 22 9.92 10.42 21.25
C ALA A 22 11.26 11.02 20.75
N GLY A 23 12.40 10.41 21.12
CA GLY A 23 13.72 10.88 20.73
C GLY A 23 13.94 10.70 19.23
N HIS A 24 13.75 9.48 18.73
CA HIS A 24 13.87 9.20 17.31
C HIS A 24 12.74 9.86 16.48
N ARG A 25 11.53 9.97 17.02
CA ARG A 25 10.45 10.73 16.37
C ARG A 25 10.81 12.21 16.20
N GLY A 26 11.45 12.82 17.19
CA GLY A 26 11.99 14.17 17.08
C GLY A 26 13.06 14.30 16.00
N ALA A 27 13.92 13.28 15.82
CA ALA A 27 14.89 13.26 14.73
C ALA A 27 14.21 13.17 13.35
N ILE A 28 13.16 12.35 13.20
CA ILE A 28 12.37 12.29 11.95
C ILE A 28 11.74 13.66 11.64
N ALA A 29 11.19 14.34 12.66
CA ALA A 29 10.56 15.64 12.50
C ALA A 29 11.49 16.70 11.88
N THR A 30 12.80 16.61 12.14
CA THR A 30 13.80 17.55 11.56
C THR A 30 13.95 17.43 10.05
N VAL A 31 13.47 16.34 9.44
CA VAL A 31 13.48 16.11 7.99
C VAL A 31 12.20 16.62 7.33
N ALA A 32 11.14 16.86 8.10
CA ALA A 32 9.87 17.34 7.56
C ALA A 32 10.06 18.72 6.91
N PRO A 33 9.52 18.95 5.70
CA PRO A 33 9.48 20.28 5.12
C PRO A 33 8.73 21.26 6.01
N LYS A 34 8.95 22.57 5.83
CA LYS A 34 8.18 23.58 6.52
C LYS A 34 6.69 23.40 6.20
N ASP A 35 5.86 23.30 7.25
CA ASP A 35 4.41 23.05 7.16
C ASP A 35 4.05 21.73 6.44
N GLY A 36 5.01 20.79 6.30
CA GLY A 36 4.87 19.52 5.61
C GLY A 36 5.10 18.30 6.51
N TYR A 37 5.32 17.14 5.88
CA TYR A 37 5.37 15.85 6.58
C TYR A 37 6.52 14.94 6.13
N VAL A 38 6.98 14.08 7.03
CA VAL A 38 7.60 12.80 6.66
C VAL A 38 6.54 11.72 6.74
N ILE A 39 6.34 10.98 5.63
CA ILE A 39 5.42 9.84 5.57
C ILE A 39 6.28 8.58 5.39
N THR A 40 6.28 7.71 6.38
CA THR A 40 7.20 6.56 6.45
C THR A 40 6.50 5.29 6.87
N GLY A 41 6.98 4.14 6.40
CA GLY A 41 6.60 2.86 6.94
C GLY A 41 7.35 2.52 8.23
N ALA A 42 6.66 1.93 9.20
CA ALA A 42 7.20 1.49 10.48
C ALA A 42 6.35 0.38 11.09
N LEU A 43 6.91 -0.37 12.03
CA LEU A 43 6.08 -1.15 12.95
C LEU A 43 5.42 -0.21 13.95
N ARG A 44 4.11 -0.38 14.16
CA ARG A 44 3.34 0.30 15.19
C ARG A 44 2.90 -0.69 16.25
N ALA A 45 2.85 -0.26 17.50
CA ALA A 45 2.24 -1.02 18.59
C ALA A 45 1.12 -0.23 19.23
N ASN A 46 0.32 -0.86 20.10
CA ASN A 46 -0.67 -0.13 20.88
C ASN A 46 0.01 1.04 21.64
N PRO A 47 -0.63 2.24 21.69
CA PRO A 47 -0.04 3.41 22.32
C PRO A 47 0.33 3.16 23.79
N PRO A 48 1.32 3.88 24.33
CA PRO A 48 1.58 3.87 25.77
C PRO A 48 0.43 4.56 26.55
N PRO A 49 0.25 4.26 27.86
CA PRO A 49 1.07 3.38 28.69
C PRO A 49 0.71 1.88 28.56
N GLY A 50 1.66 1.00 28.89
CA GLY A 50 1.43 -0.44 29.01
C GLY A 50 2.26 -1.31 28.06
N PRO A 51 2.17 -2.66 28.21
CA PRO A 51 2.92 -3.59 27.38
C PRO A 51 2.46 -3.54 25.93
N VAL A 52 3.34 -3.96 25.03
CA VAL A 52 2.99 -4.23 23.63
C VAL A 52 2.13 -5.49 23.59
N LYS A 53 0.88 -5.37 23.14
CA LYS A 53 -0.09 -6.45 22.99
C LYS A 53 -0.39 -6.76 21.53
N GLN A 54 -0.34 -5.74 20.68
CA GLN A 54 -0.61 -5.83 19.26
C GLN A 54 0.42 -5.00 18.51
N VAL A 55 0.85 -5.53 17.37
CA VAL A 55 1.81 -4.90 16.46
C VAL A 55 1.19 -4.89 15.07
N TRP A 56 1.37 -3.78 14.35
CA TRP A 56 0.91 -3.59 12.98
C TRP A 56 2.10 -3.16 12.11
N ASN A 57 2.03 -3.48 10.84
CA ASN A 57 2.87 -2.86 9.82
C ASN A 57 2.10 -1.63 9.31
N SER A 58 2.68 -0.45 9.46
CA SER A 58 1.93 0.80 9.36
C SER A 58 2.67 1.85 8.54
N ILE A 59 1.90 2.77 7.95
CA ILE A 59 2.39 4.05 7.46
C ILE A 59 2.01 5.11 8.48
N GLU A 60 2.97 5.94 8.89
CA GLU A 60 2.74 7.08 9.78
C GLU A 60 3.22 8.38 9.13
N ALA A 61 2.41 9.44 9.26
CA ALA A 61 2.73 10.79 8.82
C ALA A 61 3.10 11.66 10.02
N ILE A 62 4.29 12.24 10.00
CA ILE A 62 4.87 13.02 11.10
C ILE A 62 5.18 14.42 10.59
N ASP A 63 4.80 15.45 11.33
CA ASP A 63 5.11 16.83 10.98
C ASP A 63 6.43 17.34 11.60
N GLY A 64 6.76 18.60 11.32
CA GLY A 64 7.96 19.26 11.86
C GLY A 64 8.00 19.42 13.39
N ASP A 65 6.87 19.29 14.08
CA ASP A 65 6.79 19.30 15.55
C ASP A 65 6.97 17.90 16.15
N GLY A 66 7.08 16.86 15.30
CA GLY A 66 7.15 15.47 15.72
C GLY A 66 5.79 14.89 16.14
N ALA A 67 4.69 15.56 15.79
CA ALA A 67 3.35 15.05 16.00
C ALA A 67 2.97 14.07 14.89
N ILE A 68 2.40 12.93 15.27
CA ILE A 68 1.85 11.96 14.32
C ILE A 68 0.47 12.46 13.91
N ARG A 69 0.32 12.83 12.64
CA ARG A 69 -0.90 13.47 12.10
C ARG A 69 -1.84 12.49 11.42
N ALA A 70 -1.32 11.38 10.91
CA ALA A 70 -2.12 10.32 10.32
C ALA A 70 -1.42 8.96 10.44
N ARG A 71 -2.21 7.90 10.37
CA ARG A 71 -1.77 6.51 10.43
C ARG A 71 -2.59 5.66 9.48
N TYR A 72 -1.97 4.63 8.95
CA TYR A 72 -2.63 3.54 8.27
C TYR A 72 -1.98 2.23 8.71
N ASP A 73 -2.79 1.25 9.06
CA ASP A 73 -2.34 -0.09 9.42
C ASP A 73 -2.68 -1.04 8.27
N LYS A 74 -1.69 -1.81 7.81
CA LYS A 74 -1.81 -2.79 6.70
C LYS A 74 -2.99 -3.74 6.94
N ALA A 75 -3.89 -3.83 5.98
CA ALA A 75 -5.09 -4.66 6.05
C ALA A 75 -4.85 -6.08 5.50
N HIS A 76 -4.14 -6.23 4.38
CA HIS A 76 -3.85 -7.55 3.81
C HIS A 76 -2.45 -8.03 4.18
N LEU A 77 -2.39 -8.90 5.19
CA LEU A 77 -1.15 -9.47 5.70
C LEU A 77 -0.61 -10.58 4.79
N VAL A 78 0.71 -10.73 4.77
CA VAL A 78 1.41 -11.81 4.07
C VAL A 78 1.34 -13.09 4.90
N PRO A 79 0.71 -14.17 4.40
CA PRO A 79 0.70 -15.47 5.08
C PRO A 79 2.13 -15.98 5.30
N PHE A 80 2.39 -16.57 6.47
CA PHE A 80 3.68 -17.11 6.93
C PHE A 80 4.81 -16.07 7.13
N GLY A 81 4.68 -14.88 6.56
CA GLY A 81 5.60 -13.75 6.77
C GLY A 81 5.17 -12.87 7.94
N GLU A 82 3.91 -12.43 7.95
CA GLU A 82 3.37 -11.48 8.94
C GLU A 82 2.41 -12.14 9.93
N TYR A 83 1.85 -13.30 9.60
CA TYR A 83 1.04 -14.09 10.53
C TYR A 83 1.11 -15.59 10.18
N MET A 84 0.79 -16.46 11.13
CA MET A 84 0.65 -17.91 10.89
C MET A 84 -0.80 -18.31 10.54
N PRO A 85 -1.10 -18.71 9.29
CA PRO A 85 -2.41 -19.27 8.95
C PRO A 85 -2.70 -20.54 9.75
N PHE A 86 -3.93 -20.66 10.26
CA PHE A 86 -4.36 -21.81 11.08
C PHE A 86 -3.47 -22.08 12.31
N GLY A 87 -2.77 -21.08 12.84
CA GLY A 87 -1.88 -21.24 14.00
C GLY A 87 -2.59 -21.72 15.28
N ASP A 88 -3.92 -21.58 15.37
CA ASP A 88 -4.73 -22.14 16.45
C ASP A 88 -5.01 -23.65 16.29
N PHE A 89 -4.89 -24.19 15.07
CA PHE A 89 -5.22 -25.59 14.74
C PHE A 89 -3.99 -26.45 14.48
N LEU A 90 -2.88 -25.85 14.04
CA LEU A 90 -1.66 -26.55 13.68
C LEU A 90 -0.52 -26.16 14.64
N PRO A 91 0.23 -27.13 15.20
CA PRO A 91 1.36 -26.87 16.10
C PRO A 91 2.62 -26.42 15.32
N ILE A 92 2.47 -25.43 14.45
CA ILE A 92 3.51 -24.91 13.54
C ILE A 92 3.76 -23.41 13.72
N ARG A 93 3.31 -22.82 14.83
CA ARG A 93 3.48 -21.38 15.14
C ARG A 93 4.94 -20.90 15.00
N ASP A 94 5.89 -21.80 15.25
CA ASP A 94 7.33 -21.54 15.18
C ASP A 94 7.90 -21.43 13.75
N LEU A 95 7.07 -21.61 12.70
CA LEU A 95 7.48 -21.45 11.29
C LEU A 95 7.30 -20.03 10.74
N SER A 96 6.73 -19.11 11.52
CA SER A 96 6.61 -17.71 11.10
C SER A 96 7.99 -17.04 11.16
N VAL A 97 8.32 -16.23 10.14
CA VAL A 97 9.62 -15.53 10.06
C VAL A 97 9.70 -14.35 11.06
N GLY A 98 8.61 -14.03 11.77
CA GLY A 98 8.52 -12.99 12.79
C GLY A 98 8.26 -13.54 14.19
N ALA A 99 8.84 -12.91 15.22
CA ALA A 99 8.65 -13.31 16.62
C ALA A 99 7.23 -13.06 17.17
N ILE A 100 6.41 -12.28 16.45
CA ILE A 100 5.05 -11.86 16.85
C ILE A 100 4.19 -11.78 15.59
N ASP A 101 3.00 -12.39 15.61
CA ASP A 101 1.98 -12.23 14.56
C ASP A 101 1.51 -10.76 14.51
N LEU A 102 1.51 -10.17 13.32
CA LEU A 102 0.98 -8.84 13.09
C LEU A 102 -0.55 -8.85 13.07
N SER A 103 -1.12 -7.74 13.51
CA SER A 103 -2.56 -7.47 13.45
C SER A 103 -2.92 -6.80 12.14
N ALA A 104 -4.08 -7.16 11.58
CA ALA A 104 -4.62 -6.52 10.39
C ALA A 104 -5.28 -5.17 10.74
N GLY A 105 -5.14 -4.20 9.85
CA GLY A 105 -5.88 -2.95 9.87
C GLY A 105 -7.32 -3.08 9.37
N PRO A 106 -8.11 -1.99 9.41
CA PRO A 106 -9.54 -2.02 9.15
C PRO A 106 -9.93 -2.13 7.67
N GLY A 107 -8.98 -2.03 6.72
CA GLY A 107 -9.24 -2.02 5.28
C GLY A 107 -8.77 -0.74 4.59
N PRO A 108 -9.22 -0.49 3.35
CA PRO A 108 -8.87 0.73 2.60
C PRO A 108 -9.31 2.00 3.33
N GLN A 109 -8.44 3.00 3.34
CA GLN A 109 -8.69 4.31 3.97
C GLN A 109 -8.05 5.41 3.14
N THR A 110 -8.66 6.60 3.11
CA THR A 110 -8.00 7.79 2.57
C THR A 110 -7.42 8.63 3.69
N ILE A 111 -6.10 8.81 3.67
CA ILE A 111 -5.41 9.74 4.58
C ILE A 111 -5.57 11.16 4.03
N SER A 112 -6.13 12.05 4.86
CA SER A 112 -6.25 13.48 4.59
C SER A 112 -5.31 14.27 5.48
N LEU A 113 -4.35 14.99 4.89
CA LEU A 113 -3.39 15.83 5.59
C LEU A 113 -3.48 17.26 5.03
N PRO A 114 -3.54 18.31 5.86
CA PRO A 114 -3.51 19.69 5.39
C PRO A 114 -2.34 19.95 4.42
N GLY A 115 -2.61 20.61 3.29
CA GLY A 115 -1.57 20.90 2.29
C GLY A 115 -1.21 19.75 1.36
N LEU A 116 -1.80 18.55 1.53
CA LEU A 116 -1.66 17.43 0.61
C LEU A 116 -3.03 16.98 0.06
N PRO A 117 -3.13 16.62 -1.22
CA PRO A 117 -4.27 15.88 -1.73
C PRO A 117 -4.42 14.54 -0.99
N GLY A 118 -5.66 14.11 -0.74
CA GLY A 118 -5.94 12.85 -0.04
C GLY A 118 -5.24 11.66 -0.72
N LEU A 119 -4.64 10.78 0.07
CA LEU A 119 -3.83 9.66 -0.42
C LEU A 119 -4.41 8.32 0.02
N ALA A 120 -4.33 7.31 -0.86
CA ALA A 120 -4.54 5.91 -0.53
C ALA A 120 -3.20 5.27 -0.14
N PRO A 121 -2.98 4.94 1.13
CA PRO A 121 -1.79 4.25 1.59
C PRO A 121 -1.90 2.74 1.29
N LEU A 122 -0.84 2.15 0.74
CA LEU A 122 -0.71 0.71 0.52
C LEU A 122 0.64 0.23 1.01
N VAL A 123 0.65 -0.83 1.81
CA VAL A 123 1.89 -1.42 2.32
C VAL A 123 2.21 -2.68 1.52
N CYS A 124 3.29 -2.62 0.74
CA CYS A 124 3.93 -3.77 0.12
C CYS A 124 2.94 -4.64 -0.67
N TYR A 125 2.68 -5.85 -0.18
CA TYR A 125 1.80 -6.88 -0.73
C TYR A 125 0.40 -6.38 -1.09
N GLU A 126 -0.12 -5.33 -0.42
CA GLU A 126 -1.47 -4.80 -0.71
C GLU A 126 -1.62 -4.29 -2.14
N ALA A 127 -0.53 -3.83 -2.76
CA ALA A 127 -0.54 -3.30 -4.12
C ALA A 127 -0.84 -4.36 -5.20
N ILE A 128 -0.83 -5.66 -4.86
CA ILE A 128 -1.17 -6.72 -5.81
C ILE A 128 -2.67 -7.03 -5.88
N PHE A 129 -3.45 -6.58 -4.90
CA PHE A 129 -4.88 -6.89 -4.83
C PHE A 129 -5.71 -5.86 -5.60
N PRO A 130 -6.51 -6.28 -6.59
CA PRO A 130 -7.51 -5.42 -7.19
C PRO A 130 -8.68 -5.16 -6.22
N ALA A 131 -9.44 -4.08 -6.47
CA ALA A 131 -10.68 -3.72 -5.77
C ALA A 131 -10.62 -3.52 -4.24
N ALA A 132 -9.47 -3.76 -3.59
CA ALA A 132 -9.32 -3.75 -2.14
C ALA A 132 -8.33 -2.66 -1.67
N ILE A 133 -8.23 -1.54 -2.41
CA ILE A 133 -7.18 -0.54 -2.20
C ILE A 133 -7.66 0.91 -2.09
N ILE A 134 -8.91 1.22 -2.44
CA ILE A 134 -9.47 2.58 -2.39
C ILE A 134 -10.64 2.64 -1.41
N ASP A 135 -10.68 3.69 -0.58
CA ASP A 135 -11.89 4.09 0.14
C ASP A 135 -12.88 4.72 -0.84
N GLU A 136 -13.96 3.99 -1.16
CA GLU A 136 -15.00 4.43 -2.08
C GLU A 136 -15.79 5.65 -1.57
N GLN A 137 -15.88 5.84 -0.25
CA GLN A 137 -16.61 6.96 0.34
C GLN A 137 -15.80 8.26 0.26
N HIS A 138 -14.48 8.14 0.38
CA HIS A 138 -13.55 9.27 0.34
C HIS A 138 -12.48 9.03 -0.71
N ARG A 139 -12.85 9.06 -1.99
CA ARG A 139 -11.92 8.79 -3.08
C ARG A 139 -10.65 9.67 -2.97
N PRO A 140 -9.45 9.08 -2.92
CA PRO A 140 -8.19 9.81 -2.85
C PRO A 140 -7.82 10.39 -4.21
N ALA A 141 -6.82 11.27 -4.21
CA ALA A 141 -6.24 11.87 -5.40
C ALA A 141 -5.02 11.10 -5.93
N TRP A 142 -4.40 10.25 -5.10
CA TRP A 142 -3.22 9.48 -5.49
C TRP A 142 -3.03 8.26 -4.57
N ILE A 143 -2.18 7.34 -5.00
CA ILE A 143 -1.81 6.12 -4.27
C ILE A 143 -0.36 6.24 -3.81
N LEU A 144 -0.12 6.03 -2.52
CA LEU A 144 1.21 5.85 -1.94
C LEU A 144 1.43 4.36 -1.67
N ASN A 145 2.42 3.76 -2.32
CA ASN A 145 2.84 2.40 -1.99
C ASN A 145 4.23 2.39 -1.37
N VAL A 146 4.32 2.09 -0.07
CA VAL A 146 5.61 1.87 0.60
C VAL A 146 5.90 0.38 0.66
N THR A 147 7.14 -0.04 0.38
CA THR A 147 7.44 -1.47 0.26
C THR A 147 8.91 -1.79 0.55
N ASN A 148 9.16 -3.01 1.01
CA ASN A 148 10.47 -3.59 1.16
C ASN A 148 10.57 -4.88 0.31
N ASP A 149 11.05 -4.74 -0.92
CA ASP A 149 11.23 -5.88 -1.84
C ASP A 149 12.50 -6.71 -1.56
N ALA A 150 13.25 -6.45 -0.48
CA ALA A 150 14.48 -7.18 -0.17
C ALA A 150 14.25 -8.71 -0.05
N TRP A 151 13.05 -9.12 0.37
CA TRP A 151 12.65 -10.53 0.50
C TRP A 151 12.66 -11.31 -0.83
N TYR A 152 12.48 -10.62 -1.97
CA TYR A 152 12.55 -11.25 -3.29
C TYR A 152 13.99 -11.38 -3.81
N GLY A 153 14.94 -10.65 -3.21
CA GLY A 153 16.31 -10.54 -3.68
C GLY A 153 16.43 -10.03 -5.12
N ARG A 154 17.57 -10.33 -5.76
CA ARG A 154 17.84 -9.97 -7.16
C ARG A 154 17.19 -10.97 -8.12
N SER A 155 15.87 -10.97 -8.17
CA SER A 155 15.05 -11.86 -8.99
C SER A 155 14.04 -11.08 -9.86
N SER A 156 13.14 -11.79 -10.55
CA SER A 156 12.02 -11.17 -11.27
C SER A 156 10.94 -10.63 -10.32
N GLY A 157 10.94 -11.03 -9.05
CA GLY A 157 9.90 -10.68 -8.07
C GLY A 157 9.63 -9.18 -7.95
N PRO A 158 10.65 -8.32 -7.69
CA PRO A 158 10.44 -6.88 -7.57
C PRO A 158 9.91 -6.23 -8.85
N PHE A 159 10.33 -6.74 -10.03
CA PHE A 159 9.85 -6.24 -11.32
C PHE A 159 8.39 -6.60 -11.57
N GLN A 160 7.98 -7.82 -11.23
CA GLN A 160 6.58 -8.25 -11.30
C GLN A 160 5.72 -7.47 -10.30
N HIS A 161 6.21 -7.31 -9.07
CA HIS A 161 5.52 -6.53 -8.04
C HIS A 161 5.30 -5.08 -8.48
N PHE A 162 6.32 -4.41 -9.01
CA PHE A 162 6.19 -3.07 -9.59
C PHE A 162 5.20 -3.01 -10.75
N ALA A 163 5.24 -4.01 -11.65
CA ALA A 163 4.34 -4.06 -12.80
C ALA A 163 2.87 -4.24 -12.38
N ILE A 164 2.60 -5.06 -11.35
CA ILE A 164 1.24 -5.25 -10.81
C ILE A 164 0.79 -3.99 -10.07
N ALA A 165 1.65 -3.38 -9.24
CA ALA A 165 1.32 -2.12 -8.57
C ALA A 165 0.93 -1.03 -9.59
N ARG A 166 1.60 -1.00 -10.76
CA ARG A 166 1.27 -0.11 -11.87
C ARG A 166 -0.16 -0.29 -12.39
N THR A 167 -0.73 -1.49 -12.34
CA THR A 167 -2.11 -1.71 -12.80
C THR A 167 -3.12 -1.06 -11.88
N ARG A 168 -2.82 -0.91 -10.57
CA ARG A 168 -3.64 -0.14 -9.63
C ARG A 168 -3.86 1.29 -10.12
N ALA A 169 -2.81 1.94 -10.64
CA ALA A 169 -2.90 3.30 -11.17
C ALA A 169 -3.87 3.40 -12.35
N ILE A 170 -3.83 2.41 -13.25
CA ILE A 170 -4.69 2.32 -14.44
C ILE A 170 -6.14 2.02 -14.03
N GLU A 171 -6.32 1.05 -13.15
CA GLU A 171 -7.62 0.55 -12.73
C GLU A 171 -8.38 1.61 -11.94
N GLU A 172 -7.69 2.31 -11.05
CA GLU A 172 -8.29 3.37 -10.28
C GLU A 172 -8.32 4.69 -11.02
N GLY A 173 -7.50 4.90 -12.05
CA GLY A 173 -7.34 6.22 -12.67
C GLY A 173 -6.69 7.22 -11.73
N LEU A 174 -5.77 6.74 -10.89
CA LEU A 174 -5.05 7.52 -9.90
C LEU A 174 -3.54 7.37 -10.12
N PRO A 175 -2.75 8.44 -9.98
CA PRO A 175 -1.30 8.32 -9.99
C PRO A 175 -0.81 7.49 -8.80
N LEU A 176 0.28 6.76 -9.01
CA LEU A 176 0.96 5.95 -8.00
C LEU A 176 2.36 6.50 -7.76
N VAL A 177 2.66 6.77 -6.50
CA VAL A 177 4.02 7.01 -6.01
C VAL A 177 4.43 5.79 -5.18
N ARG A 178 5.44 5.06 -5.66
CA ARG A 178 5.97 3.88 -4.99
C ARG A 178 7.37 4.17 -4.44
N VAL A 179 7.55 3.91 -3.14
CA VAL A 179 8.83 4.06 -2.44
C VAL A 179 9.25 2.70 -1.88
N ALA A 180 10.30 2.15 -2.48
CA ALA A 180 10.83 0.84 -2.17
C ALA A 180 12.23 0.95 -1.53
N ASN A 181 12.53 0.07 -0.57
CA ASN A 181 13.86 -0.02 0.04
C ASN A 181 14.92 -0.56 -0.95
N ASN A 182 14.99 -1.89 -1.14
CA ASN A 182 15.86 -2.54 -2.13
C ASN A 182 15.20 -2.71 -3.52
N GLY A 183 13.92 -2.37 -3.61
CA GLY A 183 13.09 -2.59 -4.80
C GLY A 183 13.12 -1.45 -5.81
N ILE A 184 12.11 -1.46 -6.69
CA ILE A 184 11.91 -0.39 -7.68
C ILE A 184 11.02 0.67 -7.03
N SER A 185 11.60 1.84 -6.78
CA SER A 185 10.86 3.07 -6.50
C SER A 185 10.46 3.71 -7.82
N GLY A 186 9.33 4.41 -7.87
CA GLY A 186 8.90 5.08 -9.09
C GLY A 186 7.60 5.85 -8.99
N VAL A 187 7.37 6.68 -10.00
CA VAL A 187 6.16 7.47 -10.19
C VAL A 187 5.47 7.02 -11.46
N VAL A 188 4.17 6.76 -11.34
CA VAL A 188 3.30 6.31 -12.42
C VAL A 188 2.09 7.24 -12.46
N ASP A 189 1.70 7.69 -13.64
CA ASP A 189 0.47 8.47 -13.77
C ASP A 189 -0.80 7.63 -13.81
N ALA A 190 -1.96 8.29 -13.82
CA ALA A 190 -3.28 7.65 -13.87
C ALA A 190 -3.53 6.78 -15.12
N ALA A 191 -2.69 6.89 -16.17
CA ALA A 191 -2.78 6.04 -17.36
C ALA A 191 -1.80 4.85 -17.30
N GLY A 192 -1.06 4.69 -16.19
CA GLY A 192 -0.08 3.63 -16.01
C GLY A 192 1.26 3.89 -16.69
N ARG A 193 1.53 5.12 -17.14
CA ARG A 193 2.83 5.49 -17.75
C ARG A 193 3.84 5.73 -16.63
N VAL A 194 5.00 5.10 -16.73
CA VAL A 194 6.10 5.29 -15.78
C VAL A 194 6.80 6.61 -16.10
N LEU A 195 6.71 7.57 -15.20
CA LEU A 195 7.33 8.89 -15.34
C LEU A 195 8.76 8.91 -14.80
N ALA A 196 9.00 8.19 -13.72
CA ALA A 196 10.31 8.01 -13.11
C ALA A 196 10.39 6.63 -12.46
N ARG A 197 11.57 6.02 -12.45
CA ARG A 197 11.85 4.81 -11.67
C ARG A 197 13.33 4.65 -11.34
N THR A 198 13.61 3.97 -10.26
CA THR A 198 14.96 3.54 -9.89
C THR A 198 15.28 2.15 -10.46
N THR A 199 16.54 1.75 -10.34
CA THR A 199 16.93 0.34 -10.44
C THR A 199 16.87 -0.32 -9.06
N LEU A 200 16.98 -1.66 -9.01
CA LEU A 200 17.13 -2.38 -7.74
C LEU A 200 18.37 -1.92 -6.98
N ASP A 201 18.29 -1.99 -5.66
CA ASP A 201 19.37 -1.65 -4.70
C ASP A 201 19.96 -0.23 -4.86
N ALA A 202 19.25 0.67 -5.55
CA ALA A 202 19.70 2.04 -5.75
C ALA A 202 19.51 2.86 -4.47
N VAL A 203 20.61 3.44 -3.96
CA VAL A 203 20.56 4.44 -2.88
C VAL A 203 20.40 5.82 -3.51
N THR A 204 19.17 6.31 -3.60
CA THR A 204 18.86 7.57 -4.29
C THR A 204 17.60 8.21 -3.73
N TYR A 205 17.39 9.48 -4.06
CA TYR A 205 16.13 10.20 -3.89
C TYR A 205 15.70 10.79 -5.23
N ALA A 206 14.45 11.24 -5.33
CA ALA A 206 13.94 11.97 -6.46
C ALA A 206 12.87 12.96 -6.00
N ASP A 207 13.01 14.23 -6.39
CA ASP A 207 11.97 15.23 -6.23
C ASP A 207 11.03 15.15 -7.42
N VAL A 208 9.75 14.92 -7.15
CA VAL A 208 8.74 14.67 -8.17
C VAL A 208 7.52 15.52 -7.90
N ALA A 209 7.02 16.18 -8.95
CA ALA A 209 5.68 16.75 -8.89
C ALA A 209 4.67 15.60 -8.86
N LEU A 210 3.67 15.70 -7.99
CA LEU A 210 2.60 14.72 -7.92
C LEU A 210 1.78 14.82 -9.23
N PRO A 211 1.68 13.74 -10.03
CA PRO A 211 0.87 13.78 -11.24
C PRO A 211 -0.61 13.98 -10.90
N GLU A 212 -1.39 14.48 -11.84
CA GLU A 212 -2.83 14.69 -11.62
C GLU A 212 -3.61 13.38 -11.60
N ALA A 213 -4.68 13.36 -10.79
CA ALA A 213 -5.66 12.29 -10.78
C ALA A 213 -6.48 12.30 -12.08
N GLY A 214 -6.75 11.12 -12.63
CA GLY A 214 -7.71 10.96 -13.70
C GLY A 214 -9.15 10.90 -13.18
N PRO A 215 -10.15 10.97 -14.08
CA PRO A 215 -11.52 10.66 -13.71
C PRO A 215 -11.65 9.20 -13.25
N PRO A 216 -12.60 8.87 -12.35
CA PRO A 216 -12.88 7.49 -11.98
C PRO A 216 -13.17 6.64 -13.23
N THR A 217 -12.42 5.56 -13.39
CA THR A 217 -12.52 4.69 -14.57
C THR A 217 -13.80 3.86 -14.54
N LEU A 218 -14.05 3.10 -15.60
CA LEU A 218 -15.13 2.12 -15.57
C LEU A 218 -14.88 1.05 -14.50
N TYR A 219 -13.63 0.55 -14.42
CA TYR A 219 -13.25 -0.47 -13.45
C TYR A 219 -13.41 0.03 -12.02
N SER A 220 -12.96 1.25 -11.69
CA SER A 220 -13.08 1.80 -10.34
C SER A 220 -14.53 1.99 -9.87
N ARG A 221 -15.52 1.95 -10.79
CA ARG A 221 -16.95 2.09 -10.48
C ARG A 221 -17.66 0.76 -10.36
N THR A 222 -17.22 -0.23 -11.14
CA THR A 222 -17.89 -1.54 -11.22
C THR A 222 -17.14 -2.63 -10.48
N GLY A 223 -15.86 -2.43 -10.18
CA GLY A 223 -14.93 -3.46 -9.77
C GLY A 223 -15.03 -4.69 -10.68
N ASP A 224 -14.94 -5.86 -10.07
CA ASP A 224 -14.98 -7.14 -10.77
C ASP A 224 -16.39 -7.54 -11.27
N TRP A 225 -17.45 -6.79 -10.93
CA TRP A 225 -18.81 -7.08 -11.42
C TRP A 225 -18.91 -7.00 -12.94
N LEU A 226 -18.13 -6.11 -13.57
CA LEU A 226 -18.05 -6.03 -15.03
C LEU A 226 -17.51 -7.35 -15.61
N PHE A 227 -16.43 -7.86 -15.03
CA PHE A 227 -15.83 -9.13 -15.46
C PHE A 227 -16.79 -10.30 -15.24
N LEU A 228 -17.44 -10.36 -14.07
CA LEU A 228 -18.43 -11.40 -13.77
C LEU A 228 -19.61 -11.36 -14.77
N GLY A 229 -20.09 -10.16 -15.12
CA GLY A 229 -21.14 -10.00 -16.13
C GLY A 229 -20.72 -10.53 -17.51
N LEU A 230 -19.50 -10.22 -17.94
CA LEU A 230 -18.93 -10.75 -19.19
C LEU A 230 -18.75 -12.27 -19.16
N LEU A 231 -18.33 -12.82 -18.02
CA LEU A 231 -18.18 -14.26 -17.83
C LEU A 231 -19.53 -14.98 -17.96
N ILE A 232 -20.57 -14.47 -17.29
CA ILE A 232 -21.92 -15.03 -17.38
C ILE A 232 -22.45 -14.95 -18.81
N ALA A 233 -22.28 -13.81 -19.49
CA ALA A 233 -22.69 -13.63 -20.88
C ALA A 233 -21.97 -14.60 -21.83
N GLY A 234 -20.67 -14.83 -21.61
CA GLY A 234 -19.86 -15.77 -22.39
C GLY A 234 -20.26 -17.25 -22.18
N LEU A 235 -20.73 -17.60 -20.98
CA LEU A 235 -21.14 -18.97 -20.64
C LEU A 235 -22.61 -19.27 -20.98
N ALA A 236 -23.47 -18.26 -21.13
CA ALA A 236 -24.89 -18.42 -21.44
C ALA A 236 -25.19 -19.34 -22.66
N PRO A 237 -24.42 -19.31 -23.77
CA PRO A 237 -24.64 -20.21 -24.91
C PRO A 237 -24.40 -21.69 -24.57
N LEU A 238 -23.51 -22.00 -23.64
CA LEU A 238 -23.21 -23.38 -23.20
C LEU A 238 -24.41 -23.96 -22.44
N PHE A 239 -24.98 -23.18 -21.51
CA PHE A 239 -26.17 -23.58 -20.76
C PHE A 239 -27.41 -23.71 -21.66
N TRP A 240 -27.56 -22.85 -22.66
CA TRP A 240 -28.64 -22.95 -23.64
C TRP A 240 -28.55 -24.23 -24.49
N ARG A 241 -27.34 -24.67 -24.86
CA ARG A 241 -27.12 -25.93 -25.58
C ARG A 241 -27.36 -27.17 -24.73
N LEU A 242 -26.92 -27.17 -23.47
CA LEU A 242 -27.15 -28.26 -22.53
C LEU A 242 -28.65 -28.45 -22.23
N GLY A 243 -29.42 -27.36 -22.12
CA GLY A 243 -30.89 -27.42 -21.95
C GLY A 243 -31.64 -27.94 -23.18
N ARG A 244 -31.08 -27.80 -24.39
CA ARG A 244 -31.66 -28.40 -25.60
C ARG A 244 -31.36 -29.89 -25.74
N SER A 245 -30.22 -30.35 -25.24
CA SER A 245 -29.82 -31.77 -25.28
C SER A 245 -30.66 -32.68 -24.37
N GLN A 246 -31.36 -32.13 -23.38
CA GLN A 246 -32.22 -32.92 -22.48
C GLN A 246 -33.69 -32.97 -22.95
N ASN A 247 -34.04 -32.27 -24.03
CA ASN A 247 -35.39 -32.22 -24.60
C ASN A 247 -35.51 -33.00 -25.94
N VAL A 248 -34.60 -33.95 -26.18
CA VAL A 248 -34.63 -34.92 -27.30
C VAL A 248 -34.52 -36.32 -26.70
#